data_AF-A0A7X7I3J6-F1
#
_entry.id   AF-A0A7X7I3J6-F1
#
_cell.length_a   1.000
_cell.length_b   1.000
_cell.length_c   1.000
_cell.angle_alpha   90.00
_cell.angle_beta   90.00
_cell.angle_gamma   90.00
#
_symmetry.space_group_name_H-M   'P 1'
#
loop_
_entity.id
_entity.type
_entity.pdbx_description
1 polymer ?
#
loop_
_entity_poly.entity_id
_entity_poly.type
_entity_poly.pdbx_seq_one_letter_code
_entity_poly.pdbx_strand_id
1 'polypeptide(L)'
;GVGYVAPILCTMRGLGESDIEQAVVFHKRISDEIGDADFFAEENTIAESIMGEGVVVGVFAEGNLIALRAVSYVKEFVDDAVVDLDLDPGEADHVAVMDFCVTDSSFRGNSIQFFTYLFTESLMYPNRYHLHTTVSPKNIFSLTNVLKCGFSAIKFKQKYGGHHRFVLYKNLRKPGAIKTRGHKEILLRNYDYHPKVFADGFVGYKIKHKSNGMAMLYGKPLEEVPSKV
;
A
#
# COMPACT_ATOMS: atom_id res chain seq x y z
N GLY A 1 40.79 7.19 2.28
CA GLY A 1 40.64 5.73 2.17
C GLY A 1 39.56 5.45 1.16
N VAL A 2 39.76 4.51 0.25
CA VAL A 2 38.71 4.09 -0.70
C VAL A 2 37.69 3.30 0.12
N GLY A 3 36.47 3.82 0.26
CA GLY A 3 35.40 3.07 0.93
C GLY A 3 35.10 1.78 0.17
N TYR A 4 34.88 0.68 0.89
CA TYR A 4 34.39 -0.55 0.28
C TYR A 4 32.86 -0.60 0.39
N VAL A 5 32.20 -1.11 -0.66
CA VAL A 5 30.78 -1.42 -0.65
C VAL A 5 30.66 -2.93 -0.47
N ALA A 6 30.13 -3.36 0.66
CA ALA A 6 29.80 -4.77 0.90
C ALA A 6 28.27 -4.95 0.87
N PRO A 7 27.74 -5.97 0.19
CA PRO A 7 26.32 -6.27 0.25
C PRO A 7 25.94 -6.77 1.65
N ILE A 8 24.85 -6.24 2.21
CA ILE A 8 24.25 -6.76 3.44
C ILE A 8 23.24 -7.83 3.02
N LEU A 9 23.44 -9.06 3.49
CA LEU A 9 22.51 -10.15 3.23
C LEU A 9 21.27 -9.98 4.12
N CYS A 10 20.10 -9.96 3.49
CA CYS A 10 18.81 -9.93 4.18
C CYS A 10 18.03 -11.21 3.94
N THR A 11 17.28 -11.65 4.95
CA THR A 11 16.28 -12.72 4.84
C THR A 11 14.88 -12.15 5.01
N MET A 12 13.88 -12.79 4.42
CA MET A 12 12.48 -12.36 4.51
C MET A 12 11.61 -13.57 4.81
N ARG A 13 10.67 -13.42 5.77
CA ARG A 13 9.76 -14.50 6.19
C ARG A 13 8.46 -13.94 6.76
N GLY A 14 7.44 -14.81 6.80
CA GLY A 14 6.28 -14.58 7.67
C GLY A 14 6.69 -14.56 9.14
N LEU A 15 6.01 -13.73 9.93
CA LEU A 15 6.16 -13.65 11.38
C LEU A 15 5.14 -14.55 12.08
N GLY A 16 5.55 -15.17 13.18
CA GLY A 16 4.70 -15.97 14.05
C GLY A 16 4.54 -15.36 15.43
N GLU A 17 3.83 -16.03 16.34
CA GLU A 17 3.50 -15.51 17.67
C GLU A 17 4.72 -15.04 18.46
N SER A 18 5.84 -15.76 18.37
CA SER A 18 7.10 -15.41 19.05
C SER A 18 7.73 -14.10 18.57
N ASP A 19 7.31 -13.57 17.42
CA ASP A 19 7.84 -12.33 16.84
C ASP A 19 7.01 -11.09 17.22
N ILE A 20 5.83 -11.25 17.84
CA ILE A 20 4.88 -10.16 18.09
C ILE A 20 5.53 -9.01 18.86
N GLU A 21 6.23 -9.33 19.96
CA GLU A 21 6.87 -8.31 20.80
C GLU A 21 7.89 -7.49 19.99
N GLN A 22 8.78 -8.17 19.24
CA GLN A 22 9.78 -7.51 18.41
C GLN A 22 9.11 -6.65 17.32
N ALA A 23 8.07 -7.15 16.67
CA ALA A 23 7.36 -6.44 15.60
C ALA A 23 6.66 -5.17 16.12
N VAL A 24 5.98 -5.25 17.26
CA VAL A 24 5.31 -4.11 17.91
C VAL A 24 6.33 -3.05 18.33
N VAL A 25 7.42 -3.46 18.98
CA VAL A 25 8.51 -2.55 19.39
C VAL A 25 9.13 -1.88 18.18
N PHE A 26 9.42 -2.64 17.12
CA PHE A 26 9.98 -2.11 15.89
C PHE A 26 9.05 -1.10 15.21
N HIS A 27 7.77 -1.43 15.08
CA HIS A 27 6.78 -0.52 14.49
C HIS A 27 6.69 0.79 15.29
N LYS A 28 6.54 0.70 16.61
CA LYS A 28 6.45 1.88 17.48
C LYS A 28 7.66 2.79 17.31
N ARG A 29 8.88 2.24 17.34
CA ARG A 29 10.12 3.02 17.15
C ARG A 29 10.11 3.79 15.82
N ILE A 30 9.79 3.12 14.71
CA ILE A 30 9.80 3.76 13.38
C ILE A 30 8.68 4.81 13.25
N SER A 31 7.51 4.56 13.83
CA SER A 31 6.41 5.52 13.84
C SER A 31 6.75 6.76 14.66
N ASP A 32 7.39 6.59 15.83
CA ASP A 32 7.90 7.69 16.65
C ASP A 32 8.97 8.53 15.91
N GLU A 33 9.85 7.88 15.13
CA GLU A 33 10.85 8.56 14.28
C GLU A 33 10.22 9.37 13.13
N ILE A 34 9.09 8.92 12.59
CA ILE A 34 8.38 9.62 11.50
C ILE A 34 7.62 10.84 12.03
N GLY A 35 7.01 10.72 13.21
CA GLY A 35 6.44 11.84 13.98
C GLY A 35 5.21 12.54 13.37
N ASP A 36 4.67 12.04 12.25
CA ASP A 36 3.48 12.62 11.59
C ASP A 36 2.29 11.64 11.66
N ALA A 37 1.33 11.95 12.53
CA ALA A 37 0.12 11.17 12.71
C ALA A 37 -0.75 11.11 11.43
N ASP A 38 -0.65 12.09 10.53
CA ASP A 38 -1.40 12.10 9.27
C ASP A 38 -0.95 10.98 8.32
N PHE A 39 0.16 10.28 8.60
CA PHE A 39 0.71 9.26 7.72
C PHE A 39 0.16 7.86 8.01
N PHE A 40 -0.10 7.53 9.27
CA PHE A 40 -0.56 6.22 9.69
C PHE A 40 -2.08 6.18 9.88
N ALA A 41 -2.66 4.99 9.87
CA ALA A 41 -3.97 4.75 10.47
C ALA A 41 -3.77 4.61 11.99
N GLU A 42 -4.73 5.05 12.79
CA GLU A 42 -4.59 5.10 14.27
C GLU A 42 -4.59 3.70 14.91
N GLU A 43 -5.08 2.68 14.21
CA GLU A 43 -5.19 1.30 14.70
C GLU A 43 -4.08 0.43 14.12
N ASN A 44 -3.34 -0.27 14.98
CA ASN A 44 -2.30 -1.21 14.57
C ASN A 44 -2.73 -2.65 14.85
N THR A 45 -2.71 -3.46 13.80
CA THR A 45 -3.25 -4.84 13.80
C THR A 45 -2.17 -5.92 13.87
N ILE A 46 -0.92 -5.61 14.25
CA ILE A 46 0.22 -6.56 14.15
C ILE A 46 -0.09 -7.89 14.82
N ALA A 47 -0.51 -7.85 16.09
CA ALA A 47 -0.75 -9.06 16.87
C ALA A 47 -1.91 -9.86 16.28
N GLU A 48 -3.04 -9.21 16.00
CA GLU A 48 -4.23 -9.84 15.38
C GLU A 48 -3.88 -10.48 14.04
N SER A 49 -3.13 -9.76 13.20
CA SER A 49 -2.66 -10.23 11.90
C SER A 49 -1.77 -11.46 12.01
N ILE A 50 -0.89 -11.51 13.02
CA ILE A 50 -0.04 -12.69 13.28
C ILE A 50 -0.88 -13.87 13.82
N MET A 51 -1.91 -13.59 14.63
CA MET A 51 -2.76 -14.59 15.27
C MET A 51 -3.85 -15.17 14.35
N GLY A 52 -3.85 -14.82 13.06
CA GLY A 52 -4.74 -15.41 12.05
C GLY A 52 -5.63 -14.41 11.31
N GLU A 53 -5.72 -13.17 11.78
CA GLU A 53 -6.51 -12.11 11.14
C GLU A 53 -5.69 -11.31 10.11
N GLY A 54 -4.73 -11.97 9.46
CA GLY A 54 -3.82 -11.29 8.55
C GLY A 54 -2.56 -12.07 8.20
N VAL A 55 -1.59 -11.33 7.69
CA VAL A 55 -0.21 -11.80 7.46
C VAL A 55 0.75 -10.67 7.78
N VAL A 56 1.79 -10.98 8.53
CA VAL A 56 2.89 -10.05 8.79
C VAL A 56 4.19 -10.63 8.26
N VAL A 57 4.93 -9.83 7.48
CA VAL A 57 6.22 -10.19 6.89
C VAL A 57 7.31 -9.32 7.49
N GLY A 58 8.38 -9.97 7.97
CA GLY A 58 9.59 -9.31 8.43
C GLY A 58 10.75 -9.51 7.46
N VAL A 59 11.58 -8.47 7.33
CA VAL A 59 12.89 -8.55 6.67
C VAL A 59 13.96 -8.38 7.74
N PHE A 60 14.96 -9.24 7.74
CA PHE A 60 15.99 -9.31 8.75
C PHE A 60 17.38 -9.13 8.15
N ALA A 61 18.24 -8.39 8.83
CA ALA A 61 19.68 -8.31 8.55
C ALA A 61 20.44 -8.66 9.82
N GLU A 62 21.37 -9.62 9.74
CA GLU A 62 22.15 -10.08 10.90
C GLU A 62 21.27 -10.49 12.10
N GLY A 63 20.09 -11.07 11.83
CA GLY A 63 19.12 -11.47 12.85
C GLY A 63 18.22 -10.34 13.39
N ASN A 64 18.47 -9.09 13.02
CA ASN A 64 17.69 -7.93 13.44
C ASN A 64 16.56 -7.62 12.45
N LEU A 65 15.36 -7.35 12.94
CA LEU A 65 14.24 -6.89 12.12
C LEU A 65 14.53 -5.48 11.58
N ILE A 66 14.58 -5.34 10.26
CA ILE A 66 14.89 -4.07 9.56
C ILE A 66 13.72 -3.53 8.74
N ALA A 67 12.72 -4.35 8.45
CA ALA A 67 11.48 -3.91 7.84
C ALA A 67 10.33 -4.83 8.21
N LEU A 68 9.14 -4.25 8.28
CA LEU A 68 7.91 -4.92 8.65
C LEU A 68 6.80 -4.49 7.69
N ARG A 69 6.00 -5.44 7.24
CA ARG A 69 4.75 -5.21 6.51
C ARG A 69 3.63 -5.99 7.17
N ALA A 70 2.53 -5.31 7.46
CA ALA A 70 1.31 -5.93 7.95
C ALA A 70 0.21 -5.88 6.89
N VAL A 71 -0.59 -6.94 6.85
CA VAL A 71 -1.83 -7.05 6.10
C VAL A 71 -2.89 -7.59 7.03
N SER A 72 -4.05 -6.94 7.04
CA SER A 72 -5.17 -7.30 7.90
C SER A 72 -6.32 -7.92 7.10
N TYR A 73 -6.95 -8.92 7.72
CA TYR A 73 -8.22 -9.55 7.33
C TYR A 73 -9.32 -9.28 8.36
N VAL A 74 -9.05 -8.46 9.38
CA VAL A 74 -10.02 -8.12 10.42
C VAL A 74 -11.30 -7.61 9.76
N LYS A 75 -12.42 -8.22 10.15
CA LYS A 75 -13.72 -8.07 9.49
C LYS A 75 -14.12 -6.61 9.29
N GLU A 76 -13.92 -5.77 10.29
CA GLU A 76 -14.26 -4.35 10.22
C GLU A 76 -13.53 -3.64 9.06
N PHE A 77 -12.22 -3.82 8.93
CA PHE A 77 -11.45 -3.19 7.85
C PHE A 77 -11.77 -3.81 6.48
N VAL A 78 -12.07 -5.10 6.44
CA VAL A 78 -12.50 -5.79 5.22
C VAL A 78 -13.84 -5.25 4.73
N ASP A 79 -14.83 -5.11 5.61
CA ASP A 79 -16.14 -4.57 5.26
C ASP A 79 -16.00 -3.13 4.73
N ASP A 80 -15.17 -2.32 5.39
CA ASP A 80 -14.83 -0.97 4.97
C ASP A 80 -14.18 -0.93 3.58
N ALA A 81 -13.29 -1.89 3.31
CA ALA A 81 -12.61 -2.05 2.03
C ALA A 81 -13.57 -2.49 0.92
N VAL A 82 -14.49 -3.42 1.19
CA VAL A 82 -15.54 -3.84 0.24
C VAL A 82 -16.36 -2.63 -0.21
N VAL A 83 -16.78 -1.77 0.73
CA VAL A 83 -17.50 -0.53 0.43
C VAL A 83 -16.61 0.46 -0.35
N ASP A 84 -15.37 0.65 0.08
CA ASP A 84 -14.42 1.54 -0.62
C ASP A 84 -14.15 1.09 -2.06
N LEU A 85 -14.16 -0.20 -2.33
CA LEU A 85 -13.86 -0.78 -3.65
C LEU A 85 -15.11 -1.02 -4.51
N ASP A 86 -16.32 -0.73 -4.02
CA ASP A 86 -17.61 -1.06 -4.66
C ASP A 86 -17.70 -2.54 -5.07
N LEU A 87 -17.24 -3.45 -4.20
CA LEU A 87 -17.28 -4.88 -4.44
C LEU A 87 -18.61 -5.50 -4.02
N ASP A 88 -18.94 -6.66 -4.60
CA ASP A 88 -20.00 -7.52 -4.07
C ASP A 88 -19.63 -7.96 -2.64
N PRO A 89 -20.54 -7.91 -1.65
CA PRO A 89 -20.25 -8.35 -0.29
C PRO A 89 -19.78 -9.80 -0.18
N GLY A 90 -20.14 -10.68 -1.12
CA GLY A 90 -19.64 -12.05 -1.21
C GLY A 90 -18.15 -12.17 -1.53
N GLU A 91 -17.50 -11.09 -1.98
CA GLU A 91 -16.04 -11.06 -2.22
C GLU A 91 -15.23 -10.70 -0.96
N ALA A 92 -15.88 -10.46 0.19
CA ALA A 92 -15.20 -10.07 1.43
C ALA A 92 -14.08 -11.05 1.86
N ASP A 93 -14.31 -12.35 1.73
CA ASP A 93 -13.33 -13.40 2.04
C ASP A 93 -12.12 -13.41 1.10
N HIS A 94 -12.15 -12.58 0.05
CA HIS A 94 -11.08 -12.41 -0.92
C HIS A 94 -10.36 -11.07 -0.82
N VAL A 95 -10.76 -10.22 0.14
CA VAL A 95 -10.16 -8.91 0.39
C VAL A 95 -9.02 -9.00 1.41
N ALA A 96 -7.96 -8.22 1.16
CA ALA A 96 -6.85 -8.00 2.07
C ALA A 96 -6.56 -6.50 2.18
N VAL A 97 -6.47 -6.00 3.42
CA VAL A 97 -6.17 -4.59 3.69
C VAL A 97 -4.67 -4.45 3.96
N MET A 98 -3.96 -3.79 3.05
CA MET A 98 -2.54 -3.47 3.25
C MET A 98 -2.44 -2.32 4.25
N ASP A 99 -2.12 -2.65 5.50
CA ASP A 99 -2.15 -1.76 6.65
C ASP A 99 -0.97 -0.77 6.59
N PHE A 100 0.23 -1.22 6.97
CA PHE A 100 1.43 -0.40 6.92
C PHE A 100 2.66 -1.19 6.44
N CYS A 101 3.68 -0.44 6.02
CA CYS A 101 5.01 -0.95 5.80
C CYS A 101 6.05 0.04 6.33
N VAL A 102 6.83 -0.40 7.30
CA VAL A 102 7.88 0.40 7.94
C VAL A 102 9.25 -0.22 7.65
N THR A 103 10.25 0.64 7.47
CA THR A 103 11.62 0.23 7.15
C THR A 103 12.58 1.12 7.93
N ASP A 104 13.56 0.47 8.54
CA ASP A 104 14.65 1.13 9.25
C ASP A 104 15.34 2.14 8.31
N SER A 105 15.62 3.34 8.85
CA SER A 105 16.14 4.45 8.07
C SER A 105 17.47 4.12 7.37
N SER A 106 18.31 3.28 7.99
CA SER A 106 19.59 2.82 7.42
C SER A 106 19.44 1.92 6.19
N PHE A 107 18.27 1.32 6.00
CA PHE A 107 17.96 0.41 4.89
C PHE A 107 17.01 1.01 3.84
N ARG A 108 16.54 2.25 4.03
CA ARG A 108 15.67 2.94 3.05
C ARG A 108 16.40 3.14 1.72
N GLY A 109 15.63 3.17 0.62
CA GLY A 109 16.16 3.31 -0.74
C GLY A 109 16.54 1.99 -1.42
N ASN A 110 16.57 0.86 -0.69
CA ASN A 110 16.94 -0.46 -1.23
C ASN A 110 15.76 -1.28 -1.77
N SER A 111 14.65 -0.65 -2.16
CA SER A 111 13.44 -1.30 -2.68
C SER A 111 12.80 -2.36 -1.77
N ILE A 112 13.12 -2.39 -0.47
CA ILE A 112 12.61 -3.38 0.50
C ILE A 112 11.07 -3.40 0.53
N GLN A 113 10.42 -2.23 0.49
CA GLN A 113 8.96 -2.17 0.48
C GLN A 113 8.34 -2.83 -0.76
N PHE A 114 9.03 -2.80 -1.91
CA PHE A 114 8.58 -3.47 -3.14
C PHE A 114 8.72 -4.99 -3.01
N PHE A 115 9.84 -5.49 -2.48
CA PHE A 115 10.04 -6.92 -2.27
C PHE A 115 9.06 -7.51 -1.24
N THR A 116 8.75 -6.77 -0.18
CA THR A 116 7.72 -7.21 0.78
C THR A 116 6.34 -7.27 0.13
N TYR A 117 6.00 -6.36 -0.80
CA TYR A 117 4.75 -6.47 -1.57
C TYR A 117 4.69 -7.79 -2.36
N LEU A 118 5.72 -8.08 -3.18
CA LEU A 118 5.74 -9.29 -3.99
C LEU A 118 5.64 -10.57 -3.15
N PHE A 119 6.36 -10.61 -2.04
CA PHE A 119 6.34 -11.77 -1.17
C PHE A 119 4.99 -11.94 -0.47
N THR A 120 4.44 -10.88 0.12
CA THR A 120 3.11 -10.95 0.74
C THR A 120 2.03 -11.32 -0.28
N GLU A 121 2.08 -10.78 -1.50
CA GLU A 121 1.16 -11.17 -2.59
C GLU A 121 1.21 -12.67 -2.89
N SER A 122 2.41 -13.28 -2.86
CA SER A 122 2.57 -14.72 -3.06
C SER A 122 2.01 -15.59 -1.94
N LEU A 123 1.98 -15.06 -0.70
CA LEU A 123 1.38 -15.76 0.45
C LEU A 123 -0.15 -15.69 0.43
N MET A 124 -0.69 -14.59 -0.10
CA MET A 124 -2.12 -14.29 -0.11
C MET A 124 -2.88 -14.95 -1.27
N TYR A 125 -2.26 -15.00 -2.44
CA TYR A 125 -2.86 -15.57 -3.63
C TYR A 125 -2.89 -17.11 -3.56
N PRO A 126 -3.98 -17.81 -3.98
CA PRO A 126 -5.15 -17.31 -4.72
C PRO A 126 -6.35 -16.91 -3.85
N ASN A 127 -6.21 -16.96 -2.52
CA ASN A 127 -7.31 -16.83 -1.57
C ASN A 127 -7.70 -15.37 -1.34
N ARG A 128 -6.72 -14.47 -1.23
CA ARG A 128 -6.91 -13.02 -1.10
C ARG A 128 -6.33 -12.34 -2.34
N TYR A 129 -7.18 -11.70 -3.13
CA TYR A 129 -6.80 -11.11 -4.42
C TYR A 129 -7.35 -9.71 -4.66
N HIS A 130 -8.24 -9.21 -3.80
CA HIS A 130 -8.64 -7.81 -3.76
C HIS A 130 -7.79 -7.08 -2.72
N LEU A 131 -6.75 -6.37 -3.16
CA LEU A 131 -5.88 -5.63 -2.25
C LEU A 131 -6.33 -4.18 -2.13
N HIS A 132 -6.66 -3.77 -0.92
CA HIS A 132 -7.08 -2.41 -0.57
C HIS A 132 -6.00 -1.74 0.29
N THR A 133 -5.82 -0.43 0.12
CA THR A 133 -5.11 0.40 1.10
C THR A 133 -5.52 1.85 0.94
N THR A 134 -5.24 2.67 1.95
CA THR A 134 -5.45 4.12 1.84
C THR A 134 -4.19 4.89 2.19
N VAL A 135 -3.91 5.94 1.43
CA VAL A 135 -2.67 6.72 1.60
C VAL A 135 -2.97 8.21 1.59
N SER A 136 -2.39 8.94 2.54
CA SER A 136 -2.48 10.40 2.60
C SER A 136 -1.82 11.04 1.37
N PRO A 137 -2.43 12.06 0.75
CA PRO A 137 -1.80 12.84 -0.32
C PRO A 137 -0.51 13.53 0.15
N LYS A 138 -0.32 13.73 1.46
CA LYS A 138 0.91 14.27 2.06
C LYS A 138 2.04 13.21 2.11
N ASN A 139 1.70 11.93 2.21
CA ASN A 139 2.68 10.84 2.24
C ASN A 139 3.09 10.41 0.82
N ILE A 140 3.80 11.30 0.13
CA ILE A 140 4.21 11.13 -1.28
C ILE A 140 5.08 9.87 -1.48
N PHE A 141 5.92 9.53 -0.49
CA PHE A 141 6.79 8.37 -0.55
C PHE A 141 5.97 7.07 -0.57
N SER A 142 5.06 6.89 0.38
CA SER A 142 4.16 5.73 0.40
C SER A 142 3.32 5.67 -0.86
N LEU A 143 2.70 6.79 -1.25
CA LEU A 143 1.84 6.84 -2.44
C LEU A 143 2.60 6.43 -3.72
N THR A 144 3.83 6.92 -3.87
CA THR A 144 4.70 6.54 -5.00
C THR A 144 5.05 5.06 -4.98
N ASN A 145 5.35 4.50 -3.80
CA ASN A 145 5.73 3.09 -3.67
C ASN A 145 4.54 2.17 -3.94
N VAL A 146 3.35 2.47 -3.38
CA VAL A 146 2.14 1.67 -3.59
C VAL A 146 1.75 1.64 -5.08
N LEU A 147 1.77 2.78 -5.77
CA LEU A 147 1.51 2.84 -7.21
C LEU A 147 2.55 2.06 -8.04
N LYS A 148 3.83 2.11 -7.67
CA LYS A 148 4.89 1.31 -8.31
C LYS A 148 4.68 -0.20 -8.12
N CYS A 149 3.97 -0.61 -7.07
CA CYS A 149 3.61 -2.02 -6.82
C CYS A 149 2.38 -2.46 -7.60
N GLY A 150 1.86 -1.63 -8.52
CA GLY A 150 0.77 -1.99 -9.43
C GLY A 150 -0.62 -1.67 -8.90
N PHE A 151 -0.72 -0.92 -7.80
CA PHE A 151 -2.00 -0.36 -7.36
C PHE A 151 -2.39 0.83 -8.22
N SER A 152 -3.69 1.07 -8.31
CA SER A 152 -4.27 2.29 -8.88
C SER A 152 -5.04 3.04 -7.80
N ALA A 153 -4.89 4.36 -7.73
CA ALA A 153 -5.80 5.19 -6.94
C ALA A 153 -7.15 5.26 -7.65
N ILE A 154 -8.23 4.92 -6.94
CA ILE A 154 -9.58 4.82 -7.52
C ILE A 154 -10.60 5.79 -6.90
N LYS A 155 -10.33 6.27 -5.67
CA LYS A 155 -11.19 7.25 -4.98
C LYS A 155 -10.33 8.21 -4.16
N PHE A 156 -10.91 9.35 -3.81
CA PHE A 156 -10.34 10.31 -2.85
C PHE A 156 -11.43 10.74 -1.88
N LYS A 157 -11.25 10.41 -0.60
CA LYS A 157 -12.26 10.60 0.46
C LYS A 157 -11.61 11.04 1.76
N GLN A 158 -12.42 11.48 2.73
CA GLN A 158 -11.96 11.67 4.10
C GLN A 158 -12.07 10.34 4.87
N LYS A 159 -11.05 10.01 5.66
CA LYS A 159 -10.99 8.89 6.62
C LYS A 159 -10.21 9.34 7.86
N TYR A 160 -10.32 8.59 8.97
CA TYR A 160 -9.54 8.78 10.21
C TYR A 160 -9.62 10.23 10.73
N GLY A 161 -10.75 10.67 11.25
CA GLY A 161 -10.85 12.04 11.82
C GLY A 161 -10.88 13.19 10.79
N GLY A 162 -11.15 12.90 9.51
CA GLY A 162 -11.36 13.92 8.47
C GLY A 162 -10.16 14.14 7.53
N HIS A 163 -9.09 13.35 7.66
CA HIS A 163 -7.95 13.44 6.77
C HIS A 163 -8.26 12.89 5.38
N HIS A 164 -7.87 13.63 4.35
CA HIS A 164 -8.01 13.17 2.98
C HIS A 164 -7.07 11.99 2.69
N ARG A 165 -7.60 10.96 2.04
CA ARG A 165 -6.86 9.76 1.62
C ARG A 165 -7.24 9.40 0.19
N PHE A 166 -6.25 8.94 -0.57
CA PHE A 166 -6.52 8.14 -1.76
C PHE A 166 -6.86 6.72 -1.31
N VAL A 167 -7.92 6.16 -1.88
CA VAL A 167 -8.18 4.71 -1.84
C VAL A 167 -7.45 4.09 -3.02
N LEU A 168 -6.61 3.09 -2.75
CA LEU A 168 -5.83 2.38 -3.76
C LEU A 168 -6.24 0.92 -3.83
N TYR A 169 -6.29 0.41 -5.05
CA TYR A 169 -6.77 -0.93 -5.36
C TYR A 169 -5.82 -1.66 -6.30
N LYS A 170 -5.59 -2.94 -6.02
CA LYS A 170 -4.96 -3.89 -6.92
C LYS A 170 -5.74 -5.20 -6.90
N ASN A 171 -6.08 -5.71 -8.09
CA ASN A 171 -6.64 -7.05 -8.25
C ASN A 171 -5.55 -8.01 -8.75
N LEU A 172 -5.27 -9.07 -8.00
CA LEU A 172 -4.24 -10.05 -8.36
C LEU A 172 -4.67 -11.03 -9.47
N ARG A 173 -5.98 -11.27 -9.63
CA ARG A 173 -6.53 -12.12 -10.71
C ARG A 173 -6.68 -11.37 -12.02
N LYS A 174 -6.99 -10.08 -11.96
CA LYS A 174 -7.20 -9.20 -13.11
C LYS A 174 -6.30 -7.98 -13.01
N PRO A 175 -5.00 -8.08 -13.38
CA PRO A 175 -4.11 -6.93 -13.39
C PRO A 175 -4.68 -5.82 -14.29
N GLY A 176 -4.91 -4.64 -13.70
CA GLY A 176 -5.47 -3.51 -14.43
C GLY A 176 -4.47 -2.96 -15.46
N ALA A 177 -4.98 -2.59 -16.63
CA ALA A 177 -4.20 -1.88 -17.64
C ALA A 177 -4.77 -0.47 -17.83
N ILE A 178 -3.89 0.52 -18.03
CA ILE A 178 -4.27 1.94 -18.03
C ILE A 178 -3.81 2.59 -19.32
N LYS A 179 -4.75 3.22 -20.02
CA LYS A 179 -4.45 4.05 -21.19
C LYS A 179 -3.80 5.36 -20.74
N THR A 180 -2.52 5.52 -21.09
CA THR A 180 -1.72 6.69 -20.71
C THR A 180 -1.81 7.84 -21.70
N ARG A 181 -2.22 7.60 -22.95
CA ARG A 181 -2.47 8.66 -23.94
C ARG A 181 -3.69 9.48 -23.50
N GLY A 182 -3.50 10.80 -23.38
CA GLY A 182 -4.54 11.71 -22.89
C GLY A 182 -4.70 11.66 -21.37
N HIS A 183 -3.66 11.25 -20.63
CA HIS A 183 -3.70 11.32 -19.17
C HIS A 183 -3.98 12.75 -18.69
N LYS A 184 -4.60 12.87 -17.52
CA LYS A 184 -4.76 14.13 -16.80
C LYS A 184 -3.67 14.23 -15.74
N GLU A 185 -3.16 15.44 -15.49
CA GLU A 185 -2.20 15.70 -14.42
C GLU A 185 -2.84 16.64 -13.39
N ILE A 186 -2.93 16.21 -12.14
CA ILE A 186 -3.50 17.04 -11.06
C ILE A 186 -2.50 17.08 -9.90
N LEU A 187 -2.13 18.28 -9.45
CA LEU A 187 -1.29 18.44 -8.27
C LEU A 187 -1.94 17.79 -7.05
N LEU A 188 -1.17 17.06 -6.25
CA LEU A 188 -1.68 16.36 -5.07
C LEU A 188 -2.37 17.29 -4.07
N ARG A 189 -1.95 18.56 -4.00
CA ARG A 189 -2.54 19.59 -3.12
C ARG A 189 -3.88 20.14 -3.63
N ASN A 190 -4.30 19.83 -4.85
CA ASN A 190 -5.51 20.37 -5.47
C ASN A 190 -6.70 19.43 -5.20
N TYR A 191 -7.07 19.30 -3.92
CA TYR A 191 -8.01 18.28 -3.43
C TYR A 191 -9.36 18.27 -4.17
N ASP A 192 -9.91 19.43 -4.53
CA ASP A 192 -11.21 19.57 -5.20
C ASP A 192 -11.27 18.91 -6.60
N TYR A 193 -10.12 18.68 -7.23
CA TYR A 193 -10.05 18.12 -8.57
C TYR A 193 -9.94 16.59 -8.57
N HIS A 194 -9.50 15.98 -7.48
CA HIS A 194 -9.35 14.53 -7.40
C HIS A 194 -10.70 13.81 -7.48
N PRO A 195 -11.75 14.15 -6.71
CA PRO A 195 -13.06 13.52 -6.86
C PRO A 195 -13.65 13.67 -8.27
N LYS A 196 -13.48 14.83 -8.90
CA LYS A 196 -13.98 15.12 -10.25
C LYS A 196 -13.35 14.21 -11.30
N VAL A 197 -12.04 13.97 -11.20
CA VAL A 197 -11.35 13.11 -12.18
C VAL A 197 -11.74 11.64 -12.04
N PHE A 198 -12.02 11.17 -10.82
CA PHE A 198 -12.57 9.83 -10.59
C PHE A 198 -13.99 9.70 -11.13
N ALA A 199 -14.84 10.72 -10.94
CA ALA A 199 -16.19 10.74 -11.52
C ALA A 199 -16.19 10.67 -13.05
N ASP A 200 -15.14 11.19 -13.71
CA ASP A 200 -14.94 11.07 -15.16
C ASP A 200 -14.45 9.67 -15.60
N GLY A 201 -14.28 8.72 -14.67
CA GLY A 201 -13.81 7.35 -14.93
C GLY A 201 -12.29 7.22 -15.14
N PHE A 202 -11.50 8.14 -14.59
CA PHE A 202 -10.04 8.00 -14.57
C PHE A 202 -9.57 7.36 -13.27
N VAL A 203 -8.41 6.69 -13.30
CA VAL A 203 -7.70 6.17 -12.14
C VAL A 203 -6.29 6.76 -12.07
N GLY A 204 -5.79 7.00 -10.86
CA GLY A 204 -4.44 7.50 -10.63
C GLY A 204 -3.42 6.37 -10.69
N TYR A 205 -2.31 6.54 -11.41
CA TYR A 205 -1.36 5.44 -11.67
C TYR A 205 0.11 5.79 -11.42
N LYS A 206 0.45 7.07 -11.30
CA LYS A 206 1.84 7.48 -11.13
C LYS A 206 1.94 8.88 -10.53
N ILE A 207 2.93 9.09 -9.67
CA ILE A 207 3.34 10.42 -9.24
C ILE A 207 4.44 10.96 -10.16
N LYS A 208 4.32 12.24 -10.53
CA LYS A 208 5.28 12.99 -11.35
C LYS A 208 5.73 14.24 -10.61
N HIS A 209 7.04 14.45 -10.55
CA HIS A 209 7.63 15.68 -10.04
C HIS A 209 7.47 16.80 -11.08
N LYS A 210 6.95 17.96 -10.65
CA LYS A 210 6.81 19.17 -11.46
C LYS A 210 7.48 20.33 -10.73
N SER A 211 7.77 21.41 -11.46
CA SER A 211 8.36 22.63 -10.88
C SER A 211 7.52 23.25 -9.76
N ASN A 212 6.20 23.01 -9.74
CA ASN A 212 5.25 23.56 -8.77
C ASN A 212 4.68 22.51 -7.79
N GLY A 213 5.34 21.36 -7.66
CA GLY A 213 4.98 20.31 -6.70
C GLY A 213 4.78 18.95 -7.34
N MET A 214 4.16 18.03 -6.59
CA MET A 214 3.91 16.66 -7.02
C MET A 214 2.52 16.54 -7.65
N ALA A 215 2.44 15.91 -8.82
CA ALA A 215 1.20 15.63 -9.51
C ALA A 215 0.92 14.13 -9.60
N MET A 216 -0.33 13.74 -9.35
CA MET A 216 -0.83 12.42 -9.76
C MET A 216 -1.19 12.47 -11.25
N LEU A 217 -0.73 11.47 -11.98
CA LEU A 217 -1.14 11.18 -13.34
C LEU A 217 -2.35 10.24 -13.32
N TYR A 218 -3.37 10.61 -14.09
CA TYR A 218 -4.64 9.91 -14.19
C TYR A 218 -4.83 9.38 -15.60
N GLY A 219 -5.13 8.10 -15.75
CA GLY A 219 -5.45 7.49 -17.04
C GLY A 219 -6.81 6.81 -17.00
N LYS A 220 -7.38 6.51 -18.17
CA LYS A 220 -8.58 5.68 -18.27
C LYS A 220 -8.17 4.21 -18.15
N PRO A 221 -8.84 3.40 -17.30
CA PRO A 221 -8.69 1.95 -17.39
C PRO A 221 -8.98 1.49 -18.82
N LEU A 222 -8.22 0.51 -19.31
CA LEU A 222 -8.61 -0.22 -20.52
C LEU A 222 -9.75 -1.14 -20.13
N GLU A 223 -10.95 -0.89 -20.67
CA GLU A 223 -12.03 -1.88 -20.61
C GLU A 223 -11.59 -3.16 -21.34
N GLU A 224 -12.07 -4.30 -20.87
CA GLU A 224 -11.76 -5.62 -21.43
C GLU A 224 -11.95 -5.60 -22.96
N VAL A 225 -10.94 -6.04 -23.71
CA VAL A 225 -11.22 -6.65 -25.01
C VAL A 225 -11.91 -7.97 -24.65
N PRO A 226 -13.17 -8.21 -25.04
CA PRO A 226 -13.79 -9.50 -24.77
C PRO A 226 -12.88 -10.57 -25.35
N SER A 227 -12.41 -11.51 -24.52
CA SER A 227 -11.82 -12.74 -25.04
C SER A 227 -12.92 -13.40 -25.87
N LYS A 228 -12.80 -13.35 -27.19
CA LYS A 228 -13.64 -14.12 -28.09
C LYS A 228 -13.51 -15.58 -27.66
N VAL A 229 -14.58 -16.11 -27.06
CA VAL A 229 -14.83 -17.54 -26.95
C VAL A 229 -14.99 -18.09 -28.36
#